data_AF-A0A1G8I5B2-F1
#
_entry.id   AF-A0A1G8I5B2-F1
#
_cell.length_a   1.000
_cell.length_b   1.000
_cell.length_c   1.000
_cell.angle_alpha   90.00
_cell.angle_beta   90.00
_cell.angle_gamma   90.00
#
_symmetry.space_group_name_H-M   'P 1'
#
loop_
_entity.id
_entity.type
_entity.pdbx_description
1 polymer ?
#
loop_
_entity_poly.entity_id
_entity_poly.type
_entity_poly.pdbx_seq_one_letter_code
_entity_poly.pdbx_strand_id
1 'polypeptide(L)' 'MPGNDKYRTLYRTLNEEEAEYVQIISSARGCRVTAGKLYALHRNHNHPQLFEQGEMYVVDDDGKDNYAVLMLCATIMFK' A
#
# COMPACT_ATOMS: atom_id res chain seq x y z
N MET A 1 -27.44 -3.54 -10.28
CA MET A 1 -26.11 -4.09 -9.91
C MET A 1 -25.80 -3.61 -8.50
N PRO A 2 -26.03 -4.41 -7.45
CA PRO A 2 -25.86 -3.92 -6.09
C PRO A 2 -24.66 -4.56 -5.38
N GLY A 3 -23.83 -3.74 -4.76
CA GLY A 3 -22.67 -4.21 -3.99
C GLY A 3 -22.01 -3.13 -3.12
N ASN A 4 -22.80 -2.25 -2.50
CA ASN A 4 -22.57 -1.54 -1.23
C ASN A 4 -21.14 -1.47 -0.61
N ASP A 5 -20.15 -0.87 -1.27
CA ASP A 5 -18.78 -0.64 -0.73
C ASP A 5 -18.67 0.49 0.33
N LYS A 6 -19.79 0.88 0.97
CA LYS A 6 -19.79 2.06 1.85
C LYS A 6 -19.22 1.82 3.25
N TYR A 7 -18.93 0.58 3.65
CA TYR A 7 -18.46 0.27 5.00
C TYR A 7 -17.45 -0.89 5.03
N ARG A 8 -16.40 -0.84 4.21
CA ARG A 8 -15.26 -1.74 4.44
C ARG A 8 -14.55 -1.30 5.72
N THR A 9 -14.81 -2.00 6.82
CA THR A 9 -14.06 -1.81 8.08
C THR A 9 -12.64 -2.27 7.86
N LEU A 10 -11.70 -1.34 7.95
CA LEU A 10 -10.27 -1.60 7.84
C LEU A 10 -9.69 -1.94 9.22
N TYR A 11 -9.09 -3.11 9.34
CA TYR A 11 -8.43 -3.56 10.57
C TYR A 11 -6.94 -3.33 10.46
N ARG A 12 -6.36 -2.65 11.44
CA ARG A 12 -4.90 -2.47 11.49
C ARG A 12 -4.21 -3.82 11.58
N THR A 13 -3.13 -3.97 10.83
CA THR A 13 -2.28 -5.16 10.85
C THR A 13 -0.81 -4.77 10.86
N LEU A 14 0.01 -5.64 11.43
CA LEU A 14 1.47 -5.60 11.29
C LEU A 14 1.98 -6.68 10.33
N ASN A 15 1.09 -7.57 9.88
CA ASN A 15 1.44 -8.60 8.90
C ASN A 15 1.35 -7.99 7.50
N GLU A 16 2.52 -7.77 6.89
CA GLU A 16 2.66 -7.26 5.53
C GLU A 16 1.96 -8.16 4.51
N GLU A 17 1.96 -9.48 4.70
CA GLU A 17 1.36 -10.44 3.78
C GLU A 17 -0.17 -10.29 3.70
N GLU A 18 -0.79 -9.95 4.83
CA GLU A 18 -2.24 -9.76 4.94
C GLU A 18 -2.69 -8.32 4.67
N ALA A 19 -1.76 -7.38 4.56
CA ALA A 19 -2.08 -5.98 4.34
C ALA A 19 -2.61 -5.76 2.91
N GLU A 20 -3.77 -5.12 2.81
CA GLU A 20 -4.42 -4.75 1.55
C GLU A 20 -4.37 -3.23 1.30
N TYR A 21 -4.18 -2.44 2.35
CA TYR A 21 -4.07 -0.99 2.26
C TYR A 21 -2.98 -0.45 3.15
N VAL A 22 -2.49 0.73 2.78
CA VAL A 22 -1.53 1.49 3.56
C VAL A 22 -1.97 2.95 3.69
N GLN A 23 -2.02 3.45 4.91
CA GLN A 23 -2.19 4.88 5.17
C GLN A 23 -0.82 5.51 5.34
N ILE A 24 -0.59 6.61 4.64
CA ILE A 24 0.64 7.38 4.78
C ILE A 24 0.50 8.30 6.00
N ILE A 25 1.38 8.16 6.98
CA ILE A 25 1.44 9.05 8.14
C ILE A 25 2.35 10.24 7.83
N SER A 26 3.51 9.97 7.24
CA SER A 26 4.40 11.00 6.71
C SER A 26 5.15 10.48 5.49
N SER A 27 5.46 11.39 4.55
CA SER A 27 6.04 11.08 3.25
C SER A 27 7.44 11.69 3.15
N ALA A 28 8.43 10.89 2.77
CA ALA A 28 9.74 11.43 2.40
C ALA A 28 9.64 12.27 1.12
N ARG A 29 10.49 13.29 1.03
CA ARG A 29 10.55 14.16 -0.14
C ARG A 29 10.80 13.32 -1.40
N GLY A 30 9.89 13.41 -2.37
CA GLY A 30 10.01 12.71 -3.66
C GLY A 30 9.29 11.36 -3.73
N CYS A 31 8.67 10.86 -2.64
CA CYS A 31 7.92 9.60 -2.66
C CYS A 31 6.55 9.71 -3.37
N ARG A 32 6.14 10.91 -3.82
CA ARG A 32 4.91 11.15 -4.61
C ARG A 32 3.63 10.56 -3.99
N VAL A 33 3.59 10.45 -2.66
CA VAL A 33 2.40 10.08 -1.89
C VAL A 33 2.06 11.15 -0.87
N THR A 34 0.77 11.27 -0.57
CA THR A 34 0.19 12.29 0.29
C THR A 34 -0.08 11.75 1.69
N ALA A 35 0.42 12.45 2.72
CA ALA A 35 0.14 12.12 4.11
C ALA A 35 -1.36 12.23 4.43
N GLY A 36 -1.87 11.29 5.23
CA GLY A 36 -3.27 11.11 5.58
C GLY A 36 -4.07 10.24 4.60
N LYS A 37 -3.61 10.09 3.36
CA LYS A 37 -4.31 9.31 2.32
C LYS A 37 -4.07 7.81 2.49
N LEU A 38 -5.08 7.03 2.11
CA LEU A 38 -5.05 5.58 2.06
C LEU A 38 -4.81 5.13 0.61
N TYR A 39 -3.90 4.18 0.43
CA TYR A 39 -3.55 3.59 -0.86
C TYR A 39 -3.79 2.08 -0.81
N ALA A 40 -4.23 1.49 -1.92
CA ALA A 40 -4.28 0.05 -2.08
C ALA A 40 -2.87 -0.50 -2.24
N LEU A 41 -2.57 -1.62 -1.58
CA LEU A 41 -1.35 -2.37 -1.78
C LEU A 41 -1.55 -3.35 -2.93
N HIS A 42 -0.57 -3.39 -3.81
CA HIS A 42 -0.49 -4.31 -4.94
C HIS A 42 0.77 -5.16 -4.82
N ARG A 43 0.79 -6.30 -5.50
CA ARG A 43 1.90 -7.26 -5.48
C ARG A 43 2.34 -7.61 -6.88
N ASN A 44 3.62 -7.41 -7.17
CA ASN A 44 4.26 -7.80 -8.42
C ASN A 44 5.03 -9.12 -8.24
N HIS A 45 4.64 -10.16 -8.97
CA HIS A 45 5.21 -11.51 -8.84
C HIS A 45 6.30 -11.82 -9.88
N ASN A 46 6.83 -10.81 -10.57
CA ASN A 46 7.83 -11.00 -11.63
C ASN A 46 9.23 -11.39 -11.09
N HIS A 47 9.48 -11.21 -9.79
CA HIS A 47 10.75 -11.55 -9.13
C HIS A 47 10.57 -12.54 -7.98
N PRO A 48 10.06 -13.76 -8.24
CA PRO A 48 9.75 -14.75 -7.20
C PRO A 48 10.99 -15.22 -6.42
N GLN A 49 12.19 -15.05 -6.97
CA GLN A 49 13.46 -15.34 -6.31
C GLN A 49 13.88 -14.29 -5.26
N LEU A 50 13.25 -13.10 -5.27
CA LEU A 50 13.53 -12.02 -4.33
C LEU A 50 12.37 -11.81 -3.35
N PHE A 51 11.12 -12.05 -3.79
CA PHE A 51 9.93 -11.78 -3.00
C PHE A 51 8.95 -12.96 -3.09
N GLU A 52 8.88 -13.77 -2.03
CA GLU A 52 8.05 -14.97 -1.96
C GLU A 52 6.55 -14.66 -2.18
N GLN A 53 6.07 -13.55 -1.62
CA GLN A 53 4.69 -13.06 -1.77
C GLN A 53 4.58 -11.91 -2.78
N GLY A 54 5.53 -11.78 -3.69
CA GLY A 54 5.61 -10.66 -4.64
C GLY A 54 6.06 -9.33 -4.00
N GLU A 55 6.62 -8.48 -4.83
CA GLU A 55 7.10 -7.15 -4.44
C GLU A 55 5.92 -6.19 -4.24
N MET A 56 5.81 -5.61 -3.05
CA MET A 56 4.71 -4.72 -2.71
C MET A 56 4.91 -3.32 -3.29
N TYR A 57 3.82 -2.72 -3.79
CA TYR A 57 3.80 -1.34 -4.24
C TYR A 57 2.44 -0.69 -4.06
N VAL A 58 2.42 0.64 -4.17
CA VAL A 58 1.20 1.44 -4.34
C VAL A 58 1.24 2.14 -5.68
N VAL A 59 0.09 2.49 -6.24
CA VAL A 59 0.02 3.49 -7.31
C VAL A 59 0.04 4.86 -6.67
N ASP A 60 1.09 5.64 -6.93
CA ASP A 60 1.33 6.94 -6.32
C ASP A 60 0.39 8.05 -6.88
N ASP A 61 0.55 9.27 -6.38
CA ASP A 61 -0.31 10.39 -6.79
C ASP A 61 -0.10 10.82 -8.26
N ASP A 62 0.99 10.41 -8.89
CA ASP A 62 1.28 10.63 -10.32
C ASP A 62 0.82 9.43 -11.18
N GLY A 63 0.21 8.40 -10.59
CA GLY A 63 -0.26 7.20 -11.28
C GLY A 63 0.84 6.18 -11.59
N LYS A 64 1.96 6.22 -10.86
CA LYS A 64 3.11 5.32 -11.07
C LYS A 64 3.24 4.30 -9.96
N ASP A 65 3.74 3.12 -10.31
CA ASP A 65 4.04 2.07 -9.34
C ASP A 65 5.21 2.50 -8.46
N ASN A 66 4.95 2.61 -7.15
CA ASN A 66 5.93 3.01 -6.15
C ASN A 66 6.19 1.86 -5.18
N TYR A 67 7.29 1.16 -5.45
CA TYR A 67 7.81 0.06 -4.63
C TYR A 67 8.56 0.52 -3.38
N ALA A 68 8.88 1.82 -3.27
CA ALA A 68 9.68 2.37 -2.18
C ALA A 68 8.85 2.90 -1.01
N VAL A 69 7.51 2.90 -1.11
CA VAL A 69 6.62 3.56 -0.15
C VAL A 69 6.79 3.04 1.28
N LEU A 70 6.92 1.72 1.47
CA LEU A 70 7.07 1.11 2.79
C LEU A 70 8.46 1.34 3.39
N MET A 71 9.47 1.65 2.56
CA MET A 71 10.82 1.95 3.01
C MET A 71 11.03 3.43 3.33
N LEU A 72 10.38 4.32 2.58
CA LEU A 72 10.63 5.77 2.64
C LEU A 72 9.58 6.55 3.43
N CYS A 73 8.40 5.98 3.69
CA CYS A 73 7.32 6.65 4.39
C CYS A 73 7.03 5.99 5.74
N ALA A 74 6.58 6.79 6.70
CA ALA A 74 5.94 6.24 7.90
C ALA A 74 4.51 5.85 7.54
N THR A 75 4.13 4.60 7.82
CA THR A 75 2.86 4.04 7.35
C THR A 75 2.12 3.26 8.45
N ILE A 76 0.81 3.07 8.24
CA ILE A 76 -0.01 2.11 8.98
C ILE A 76 -0.68 1.20 7.96
N MET A 77 -0.58 -0.11 8.14
CA MET A 77 -1.18 -1.10 7.26
C MET A 77 -2.54 -1.58 7.75
N PHE A 78 -3.40 -1.93 6.80
CA PHE A 78 -4.76 -2.40 7.06
C PHE A 78 -5.14 -3.60 6.20
N LYS A 79 -6.04 -4.44 6.72
CA LYS A 79 -6.76 -5.52 6.04
C LYS A 79 -8.26 -5.21 6.00
#